data_AF-A0A231QWE3-F1
#
_entry.id   AF-A0A231QWE3-F1
#
_cell.length_a   1.000
_cell.length_b   1.000
_cell.length_c   1.000
_cell.angle_alpha   90.00
_cell.angle_beta   90.00
_cell.angle_gamma   90.00
#
_symmetry.space_group_name_H-M   'P 1'
#
loop_
_entity.id
_entity.type
_entity.pdbx_description
1 polymer ?
#
loop_
_entity_poly.entity_id
_entity_poly.type
_entity_poly.pdbx_seq_one_letter_code
_entity_poly.pdbx_strand_id
1 'polypeptide(L)' 'MTIEEYAARQSAYVREEKENQTIKGLVKLNLSQEQIIEFLVQNFKLDKQAAVKAYERAMATV' A
#
# COMPACT_ATOMS: atom_id res chain seq x y z
N MET A 1 -21.73 16.19 -1.91
CA MET A 1 -21.02 15.11 -1.20
C MET A 1 -22.04 14.41 -0.33
N THR A 2 -22.37 13.17 -0.67
CA THR A 2 -23.29 12.34 0.12
C THR A 2 -22.53 11.65 1.26
N ILE A 3 -23.25 11.19 2.28
CA ILE A 3 -22.66 10.43 3.41
C ILE A 3 -21.93 9.17 2.90
N GLU A 4 -22.46 8.55 1.83
CA GLU A 4 -21.85 7.38 1.18
C GLU A 4 -20.51 7.71 0.50
N GLU A 5 -20.41 8.85 -0.18
CA GLU A 5 -19.15 9.30 -0.79
C GLU A 5 -18.08 9.59 0.26
N TYR A 6 -18.46 10.16 1.41
CA TYR A 6 -17.55 10.43 2.51
C TYR A 6 -17.02 9.13 3.14
N ALA A 7 -17.91 8.18 3.43
CA ALA A 7 -17.53 6.88 3.98
C ALA A 7 -16.63 6.08 3.02
N ALA A 8 -16.94 6.09 1.72
CA ALA A 8 -16.11 5.46 0.69
C ALA A 8 -14.69 6.06 0.68
N ARG A 9 -14.57 7.39 0.68
CA ARG A 9 -13.27 8.09 0.73
C ARG A 9 -12.49 7.77 1.99
N GLN A 10 -13.13 7.80 3.16
CA GLN A 10 -12.45 7.50 4.42
C GLN A 10 -11.99 6.04 4.47
N SER A 11 -12.80 5.11 3.97
CA SER A 11 -12.41 3.69 3.88
C SER A 11 -11.28 3.44 2.89
N ALA A 12 -11.19 4.22 1.81
CA ALA A 12 -10.10 4.15 0.83
C ALA A 12 -8.80 4.69 1.46
N TYR A 13 -8.88 5.83 2.14
CA TYR A 13 -7.74 6.42 2.85
C TYR A 13 -7.18 5.49 3.94
N VAL A 14 -8.04 4.87 4.75
CA VAL A 14 -7.60 3.93 5.80
C VAL A 14 -6.92 2.70 5.20
N ARG A 15 -7.40 2.22 4.05
CA ARG A 15 -6.75 1.11 3.33
C ARG A 15 -5.38 1.50 2.81
N GLU A 16 -5.27 2.67 2.19
CA GLU A 16 -4.02 3.19 1.66
C GLU A 16 -2.97 3.45 2.77
N GLU A 17 -3.39 4.02 3.89
CA GLU A 17 -2.50 4.26 5.03
C GLU A 17 -1.99 2.94 5.64
N LYS A 18 -2.86 1.94 5.77
CA LYS A 18 -2.47 0.62 6.25
C LYS A 18 -1.48 -0.08 5.31
N GLU A 19 -1.70 0.04 4.01
CA GLU A 19 -0.78 -0.47 2.98
C GLU A 19 0.59 0.22 3.08
N ASN A 20 0.62 1.56 3.14
CA ASN A 20 1.86 2.33 3.30
C ASN A 20 2.64 1.95 4.57
N GLN A 21 1.95 1.81 5.71
CA GLN A 21 2.57 1.41 6.97
C GLN A 21 3.16 -0.01 6.89
N THR A 22 2.44 -0.93 6.23
CA THR A 22 2.92 -2.29 6.02
C THR A 22 4.21 -2.28 5.19
N ILE A 23 4.23 -1.56 4.07
CA ILE A 23 5.41 -1.44 3.20
C ILE A 23 6.59 -0.84 3.97
N LYS A 24 6.39 0.26 4.71
CA LYS A 24 7.44 0.88 5.54
C LYS A 24 7.96 -0.07 6.62
N GLY A 25 7.10 -0.90 7.19
CA GLY A 25 7.49 -1.96 8.13
C GLY A 25 8.40 -3.02 7.49
N LEU A 26 8.05 -3.48 6.29
CA LEU A 26 8.84 -4.46 5.54
C LEU A 26 10.22 -3.90 5.14
N VAL A 27 10.29 -2.62 4.76
CA VAL A 27 11.57 -1.94 4.48
C VAL A 27 12.45 -1.89 5.74
N LYS A 28 11.88 -1.59 6.92
CA LYS A 28 12.61 -1.62 8.20
C LYS A 28 13.12 -3.01 8.57
N LEU A 29 12.53 -4.07 8.03
CA LEU A 29 12.99 -5.45 8.17
C LEU A 29 14.06 -5.83 7.13
N ASN A 30 14.56 -4.86 6.35
CA ASN A 30 15.57 -5.02 5.30
C ASN A 30 15.13 -5.94 4.15
N LEU A 31 13.83 -6.06 3.88
CA LEU A 31 13.37 -6.74 2.67
C LEU A 31 13.73 -5.90 1.43
N SER A 32 14.11 -6.58 0.35
CA SER A 32 14.34 -5.93 -0.92
C SER A 32 13.03 -5.44 -1.54
N GLN A 33 13.11 -4.47 -2.46
CA GLN A 33 11.96 -3.99 -3.22
C GLN A 33 11.23 -5.16 -3.93
N GLU A 34 11.96 -6.12 -4.49
CA GLU A 34 11.37 -7.30 -5.14
C GLU A 34 10.58 -8.17 -4.16
N GLN A 35 11.13 -8.45 -2.97
CA GLN A 35 10.44 -9.22 -1.93
C GLN A 35 9.18 -8.51 -1.43
N ILE A 36 9.24 -7.18 -1.33
CA ILE A 36 8.07 -6.37 -0.93
C ILE A 36 7.01 -6.40 -2.03
N ILE A 37 7.39 -6.27 -3.30
CA ILE A 37 6.46 -6.36 -4.43
C ILE A 37 5.81 -7.74 -4.46
N GLU A 38 6.57 -8.83 -4.29
CA GLU A 38 6.02 -10.18 -4.21
C GLU A 38 5.05 -10.34 -3.04
N PHE A 39 5.40 -9.81 -1.87
CA PHE A 39 4.52 -9.80 -0.71
C PHE A 39 3.20 -9.09 -1.00
N LEU A 40 3.24 -7.93 -1.65
CA LEU A 40 2.04 -7.17 -2.03
C LEU A 40 1.18 -7.92 -3.05
N VAL A 41 1.80 -8.54 -4.05
CA VAL A 41 1.07 -9.35 -5.04
C VAL A 41 0.37 -10.53 -4.37
N GLN A 42 1.05 -11.23 -3.47
CA GLN A 42 0.51 -12.44 -2.81
C GLN A 42 -0.53 -12.13 -1.72
N ASN A 43 -0.28 -11.10 -0.90
CA ASN A 43 -1.07 -10.84 0.31
C ASN A 43 -2.13 -9.74 0.10
N PHE A 44 -1.84 -8.74 -0.73
CA PHE A 44 -2.77 -7.65 -1.04
C PHE A 44 -3.53 -7.87 -2.34
N LYS A 45 -3.26 -8.99 -3.05
CA LYS A 45 -3.87 -9.35 -4.34
C LYS A 45 -3.73 -8.24 -5.39
N LEU A 46 -2.64 -7.47 -5.30
CA LEU A 46 -2.31 -6.46 -6.28
C LEU A 46 -1.71 -7.14 -7.51
N ASP A 47 -1.93 -6.56 -8.69
CA ASP A 47 -1.09 -6.89 -9.83
C ASP A 47 0.31 -6.27 -9.64
N LYS A 48 1.28 -6.73 -10.45
CA LYS A 48 2.67 -6.28 -10.33
C LYS A 48 2.83 -4.76 -10.50
N GLN A 49 2.05 -4.14 -11.38
CA GLN A 49 2.13 -2.70 -11.63
C GLN A 49 1.54 -1.91 -10.45
N ALA A 50 0.42 -2.37 -9.89
CA ALA A 50 -0.19 -1.80 -8.69
C ALA A 50 0.72 -1.94 -7.47
N ALA A 51 1.36 -3.10 -7.29
CA ALA A 51 2.31 -3.34 -6.20
C ALA A 51 3.55 -2.43 -6.30
N VAL A 52 4.08 -2.21 -7.50
CA VAL A 52 5.18 -1.25 -7.73
C VAL A 52 4.76 0.16 -7.35
N LYS A 53 3.58 0.62 -7.82
CA LYS A 53 3.08 1.97 -7.50
C LYS A 53 2.81 2.16 -6.01
N ALA A 54 2.30 1.13 -5.33
CA ALA A 54 2.09 1.12 -3.88
C ALA A 54 3.43 1.29 -3.15
N TYR A 55 4.46 0.53 -3.55
CA TYR A 55 5.81 0.65 -3.00
C TYR A 55 6.38 2.06 -3.22
N GLU A 56 6.34 2.57 -4.46
CA GLU A 56 6.83 3.92 -4.80
C GLU A 56 6.13 5.00 -3.97
N ARG A 57 4.81 4.91 -3.80
CA ARG A 57 4.03 5.86 -2.99
C ARG A 57 4.44 5.82 -1.51
N ALA A 58 4.60 4.63 -0.96
CA ALA A 58 5.02 4.44 0.42
C ALA A 58 6.45 4.98 0.67
N MET A 59 7.33 4.88 -0.32
CA MET A 59 8.70 5.41 -0.25
C MET A 59 8.79 6.90 -0.54
N ALA A 60 7.87 7.47 -1.33
CA ALA A 60 7.80 8.90 -1.60
C ALA A 60 7.24 9.72 -0.42
N THR A 61 6.60 9.07 0.55
CA THR A 61 6.07 9.68 1.78
C THR A 61 7.01 9.52 2.99
N VAL A 62 8.32 9.35 2.74
CA VAL A 62 9.37 9.23 3.77
C VAL A 62 9.99 10.59 4.07
#